data_AF-A0A9J6FCW5-F1
#
_entry.id   AF-A0A9J6FCW5-F1
#
_cell.length_a   1.000
_cell.length_b   1.000
_cell.length_c   1.000
_cell.angle_alpha   90.00
_cell.angle_beta   90.00
_cell.angle_gamma   90.00
#
_symmetry.space_group_name_H-M   'P 1'
#
loop_
_entity.id
_entity.type
_entity.pdbx_description
1 polymer ?
#
loop_
_entity_poly.entity_id
_entity_poly.type
_entity_poly.pdbx_seq_one_letter_code
_entity_poly.pdbx_strand_id
1 'polypeptide(L)'
;MLSLVRICTSRVKEENVTRCVSEGVDALPAKPKHSALVRTNRVVSALTDTDLKLLCSDKEGGFAVLPSALYHQKAREDVLNNFKAAPDVKPHKVKKGALRLCEELALTKLASSVKKSPELSLKIFFFFLPRRTRHEALSERSSLNAALGSMSLGSFCKGRFHY
;
A
#
# COMPACT_ATOMS: atom_id res chain seq x y z
N MET A 1 19.63 10.33 -6.04
CA MET A 1 20.99 10.24 -6.59
C MET A 1 21.69 11.59 -6.68
N LEU A 2 21.13 12.62 -7.31
CA LEU A 2 21.73 13.97 -7.29
C LEU A 2 21.91 14.56 -5.88
N SER A 3 21.05 14.18 -4.93
CA SER A 3 21.21 14.51 -3.51
C SER A 3 22.50 13.95 -2.90
N LEU A 4 22.94 12.76 -3.32
CA LEU A 4 24.17 12.13 -2.84
C LEU A 4 25.41 12.85 -3.37
N VAL A 5 25.41 13.21 -4.65
CA VAL A 5 26.47 14.01 -5.28
C VAL A 5 26.62 15.35 -4.56
N ARG A 6 25.50 16.03 -4.25
CA ARG A 6 25.49 17.29 -3.50
C ARG A 6 26.07 17.16 -2.08
N ILE A 7 25.77 16.06 -1.38
CA ILE A 7 26.30 15.77 -0.03
C ILE A 7 27.81 15.49 -0.09
N CYS A 8 28.29 14.80 -1.12
CA CYS A 8 29.73 14.56 -1.28
C CYS A 8 30.48 15.85 -1.64
N THR A 9 29.92 16.69 -2.51
CA THR A 9 30.56 17.93 -2.95
C THR A 9 30.67 18.99 -1.85
N SER A 10 29.79 18.95 -0.83
CA SER A 10 29.88 19.87 0.31
C SER A 10 31.06 19.59 1.25
N ARG A 11 31.79 18.48 1.04
CA ARG A 11 32.97 18.09 1.83
C ARG A 11 34.29 18.28 1.07
N VAL A 12 34.23 18.79 -0.16
CA VAL A 12 35.38 18.97 -1.05
C VAL A 12 35.78 20.44 -1.05
N LYS A 13 37.08 20.74 -1.15
CA LYS A 13 37.59 22.11 -1.28
C LYS A 13 37.02 22.77 -2.54
N GLU A 14 36.77 24.08 -2.45
CA GLU A 14 36.06 24.87 -3.47
C GLU A 14 36.68 24.72 -4.87
N GLU A 15 38.01 24.64 -4.94
CA GLU A 15 38.83 24.43 -6.13
C GLU A 15 38.45 23.16 -6.93
N ASN A 16 37.99 22.12 -6.23
CA ASN A 16 37.73 20.79 -6.80
C ASN A 16 36.23 20.48 -6.93
N VAL A 17 35.35 21.38 -6.47
CA VAL A 17 33.89 21.14 -6.48
C VAL A 17 33.39 20.89 -7.90
N THR A 18 33.78 21.72 -8.86
CA THR A 18 33.32 21.63 -10.25
C THR A 18 33.71 20.30 -10.89
N ARG A 19 34.96 19.86 -10.67
CA ARG A 19 35.47 18.57 -11.14
C ARG A 19 34.76 17.39 -10.45
N CYS A 20 34.54 17.48 -9.16
CA CYS A 20 33.90 16.42 -8.38
C CYS A 20 32.40 16.29 -8.74
N VAL A 21 31.72 17.40 -9.05
CA VAL A 21 30.36 17.38 -9.60
C VAL A 21 30.34 16.73 -10.99
N SER A 22 31.24 17.11 -11.90
CA SER A 22 31.25 16.54 -13.26
C SER A 22 31.54 15.04 -13.25
N GLU A 23 32.59 14.62 -12.54
CA GLU A 23 32.93 13.20 -12.39
C GLU A 23 31.80 12.43 -11.67
N GLY A 24 31.19 13.04 -10.65
CA GLY A 24 30.08 12.45 -9.92
C GLY A 24 28.82 12.29 -10.77
N VAL A 25 28.54 13.21 -11.70
CA VAL A 25 27.42 13.14 -12.64
C VAL A 25 27.70 12.12 -13.75
N ASP A 26 28.92 12.06 -14.26
CA ASP A 26 29.34 11.10 -15.30
C ASP A 26 29.40 9.66 -14.76
N ALA A 27 29.75 9.49 -13.48
CA ALA A 27 29.73 8.21 -12.79
C ALA A 27 28.32 7.74 -12.40
N LEU A 28 27.29 8.61 -12.51
CA LEU A 28 25.92 8.14 -12.34
C LEU A 28 25.63 7.19 -13.50
N PRO A 29 25.29 5.91 -13.24
CA PRO A 29 24.88 5.04 -14.30
C PRO A 29 23.71 5.72 -15.02
N ALA A 30 23.85 5.90 -16.33
CA ALA A 30 22.76 6.39 -17.16
C ALA A 30 21.53 5.60 -16.77
N LYS A 31 20.45 6.29 -16.35
CA LYS A 31 19.20 5.63 -15.92
C LYS A 31 18.96 4.51 -16.92
N PRO A 32 18.87 3.24 -16.48
CA PRO A 32 18.69 2.14 -17.42
C PRO A 32 17.54 2.55 -18.31
N LYS A 33 17.82 2.75 -19.62
CA LYS A 33 16.82 3.14 -20.61
C LYS A 33 15.70 2.14 -20.42
N HIS A 34 14.59 2.57 -19.80
CA HIS A 34 13.59 1.69 -19.18
C HIS A 34 13.56 0.37 -19.93
N SER A 35 14.27 -0.62 -19.39
CA SER A 35 14.45 -1.90 -20.07
C SER A 35 13.04 -2.39 -20.31
N ALA A 36 12.73 -2.63 -21.59
CA ALA A 36 11.39 -2.86 -22.13
C ALA A 36 10.48 -3.43 -21.05
N LEU A 37 9.48 -2.64 -20.60
CA LEU A 37 8.52 -2.97 -19.54
C LEU A 37 8.46 -4.48 -19.37
N VAL A 38 9.20 -5.01 -18.38
CA VAL A 38 9.15 -6.45 -18.10
C VAL A 38 7.67 -6.72 -17.94
N ARG A 39 7.10 -7.52 -18.85
CA ARG A 39 5.65 -7.73 -18.89
C ARG A 39 5.31 -8.31 -17.53
N THR A 40 4.76 -7.50 -16.65
CA THR A 40 4.40 -7.87 -15.28
C THR A 40 3.54 -9.11 -15.29
N ASN A 41 2.71 -9.26 -16.33
CA ASN A 41 1.94 -10.46 -16.61
C ASN A 41 2.77 -11.74 -16.68
N ARG A 42 3.97 -11.74 -17.28
CA ARG A 42 4.83 -12.95 -17.34
C ARG A 42 5.34 -13.35 -15.96
N VAL A 43 5.73 -12.37 -15.15
CA VAL A 43 6.19 -12.61 -13.77
C VAL A 43 5.03 -13.12 -12.92
N VAL A 44 3.85 -12.51 -13.05
CA VAL A 44 2.64 -12.94 -12.33
C VAL A 44 2.22 -14.34 -12.75
N SER A 45 2.25 -14.67 -14.05
CA SER A 45 1.97 -16.02 -14.55
C SER A 45 2.98 -17.02 -13.99
N ALA A 46 4.29 -16.75 -14.09
CA ALA A 46 5.32 -17.66 -13.58
C ALA A 46 5.19 -17.92 -12.06
N LEU A 47 4.86 -16.88 -11.28
CA LEU A 47 4.60 -17.04 -9.84
C LEU A 47 3.32 -17.85 -9.57
N THR A 48 2.29 -17.67 -10.39
CA THR A 48 1.03 -18.43 -10.26
C THR A 48 1.24 -19.89 -10.61
N ASP A 49 1.98 -20.19 -11.69
CA ASP A 49 2.29 -21.54 -12.17
C ASP A 49 3.15 -22.32 -11.16
N THR A 50 3.91 -21.64 -10.32
CA THR A 50 4.79 -22.22 -9.28
C THR A 50 4.21 -22.18 -7.88
N ASP A 51 2.94 -21.76 -7.73
CA ASP A 51 2.27 -21.58 -6.43
C ASP A 51 3.03 -20.66 -5.45
N LEU A 52 3.66 -19.61 -5.99
CA LEU A 52 4.36 -18.58 -5.26
C LEU A 52 3.52 -17.31 -5.14
N LYS A 53 3.66 -16.63 -4.00
CA LYS A 53 2.98 -15.37 -3.68
C LYS A 53 3.99 -14.29 -3.29
N LEU A 54 3.64 -13.05 -3.59
CA LEU A 54 4.43 -11.88 -3.21
C LEU A 54 3.89 -11.29 -1.90
N LEU A 55 4.77 -11.15 -0.92
CA LEU A 55 4.51 -10.42 0.32
C LEU A 55 5.35 -9.13 0.29
N CYS A 56 4.72 -7.98 0.50
CA CYS A 56 5.44 -6.72 0.64
C CYS A 56 6.34 -6.78 1.88
N SER A 57 7.61 -6.41 1.73
CA SER A 57 8.51 -6.31 2.87
C SER A 57 8.48 -4.88 3.43
N ASP A 58 8.43 -4.77 4.75
CA ASP A 58 8.47 -3.48 5.45
C ASP A 58 9.85 -2.79 5.35
N LYS A 59 10.87 -3.50 4.87
CA LYS A 59 12.20 -2.95 4.60
C LYS A 59 12.24 -2.38 3.18
N GLU A 60 12.73 -1.15 3.08
CA GLU A 60 12.60 -0.24 1.92
C GLU A 60 12.57 -0.93 0.54
N GLY A 61 11.37 -0.97 -0.04
CA GLY A 61 11.15 -1.22 -1.47
C GLY A 61 11.23 -2.68 -1.95
N GLY A 62 11.26 -3.65 -1.05
CA GLY A 62 11.38 -5.08 -1.38
C GLY A 62 10.07 -5.87 -1.38
N PHE A 63 10.10 -7.04 -2.01
CA PHE A 63 9.09 -8.08 -1.90
C PHE A 63 9.75 -9.41 -1.51
N ALA A 64 9.10 -10.17 -0.64
CA ALA A 64 9.44 -11.55 -0.39
C ALA A 64 8.59 -12.46 -1.29
N VAL A 65 9.22 -13.43 -1.94
CA VAL A 65 8.53 -14.50 -2.68
C VAL A 65 8.40 -15.69 -1.75
N LEU A 66 7.17 -16.12 -1.47
CA LEU A 66 6.88 -17.20 -0.54
C LEU A 66 6.00 -18.27 -1.20
N PRO A 67 6.15 -19.55 -0.85
CA PRO A 67 5.14 -20.57 -1.17
C PRO A 67 3.77 -20.17 -0.62
N SER A 68 2.71 -20.50 -1.35
CA SER A 68 1.32 -20.16 -1.02
C SER A 68 0.92 -20.54 0.41
N ALA A 69 1.30 -21.74 0.87
CA ALA A 69 1.05 -22.18 2.24
C ALA A 69 1.65 -21.24 3.30
N LEU A 70 2.92 -20.82 3.10
CA LEU A 70 3.61 -19.93 4.03
C LEU A 70 3.09 -18.50 3.94
N TYR A 71 2.72 -18.05 2.75
CA TYR A 71 2.06 -16.76 2.55
C TYR A 71 0.74 -16.69 3.33
N HIS A 72 -0.11 -17.71 3.21
CA HIS A 72 -1.38 -17.76 3.94
C HIS A 72 -1.18 -17.81 5.46
N GLN A 73 -0.18 -18.56 5.93
CA GLN A 73 0.18 -18.57 7.34
C GLN A 73 0.60 -17.17 7.82
N LYS A 74 1.51 -16.49 7.11
CA LYS A 74 1.98 -15.15 7.49
C LYS A 74 0.88 -14.10 7.42
N ALA A 75 0.08 -14.11 6.35
CA ALA A 75 -1.08 -13.23 6.22
C ALA A 75 -2.07 -13.43 7.38
N ARG A 76 -2.31 -14.68 7.81
CA ARG A 76 -3.15 -14.97 8.96
C ARG A 76 -2.53 -14.49 10.27
N GLU A 77 -1.24 -14.73 10.50
CA GLU A 77 -0.50 -14.23 11.66
C GLU A 77 -0.59 -12.70 11.74
N ASP A 78 -0.37 -12.00 10.63
CA ASP A 78 -0.44 -10.54 10.56
C ASP A 78 -1.84 -10.02 10.86
N VAL A 79 -2.88 -10.67 10.33
CA VAL A 79 -4.27 -10.32 10.64
C VAL A 79 -4.56 -10.52 12.13
N LEU A 80 -4.12 -11.63 12.73
CA LEU A 80 -4.35 -11.89 14.16
C LEU A 80 -3.54 -10.97 15.07
N ASN A 81 -2.34 -10.56 14.65
CA ASN A 81 -1.47 -9.67 15.41
C ASN A 81 -1.96 -8.23 15.38
N ASN A 82 -2.43 -7.78 14.22
CA ASN A 82 -2.86 -6.41 14.00
C ASN A 82 -4.33 -6.18 14.30
N PHE A 83 -5.14 -7.23 14.44
CA PHE A 83 -6.56 -7.04 14.63
C PHE A 83 -7.16 -7.91 15.74
N LYS A 84 -8.09 -7.32 16.51
CA LYS A 84 -8.86 -8.04 17.53
C LYS A 84 -10.20 -8.48 16.97
N ALA A 85 -10.59 -9.70 17.31
CA ALA A 85 -11.94 -10.19 17.12
C ALA A 85 -12.94 -9.24 17.79
N ALA A 86 -13.99 -8.85 17.07
CA ALA A 86 -15.08 -8.02 17.58
C ALA A 86 -16.38 -8.84 17.66
N PRO A 87 -16.53 -9.75 18.65
CA PRO A 87 -17.63 -10.70 18.70
C PRO A 87 -19.01 -10.02 18.82
N ASP A 88 -19.06 -8.85 19.46
CA ASP A 88 -20.32 -8.14 19.73
C ASP A 88 -20.76 -7.21 18.59
N VAL A 89 -19.94 -7.08 17.54
CA VAL A 89 -20.22 -6.15 16.44
C VAL A 89 -21.08 -6.83 15.38
N LYS A 90 -22.36 -6.49 15.36
CA LYS A 90 -23.31 -6.96 14.33
C LYS A 90 -22.99 -6.27 12.99
N PRO A 91 -22.65 -7.00 11.90
CA PRO A 91 -22.27 -6.41 10.62
C PRO A 91 -23.32 -5.45 10.05
N HIS A 92 -24.62 -5.73 10.24
CA HIS A 92 -25.69 -4.83 9.78
C HIS A 92 -25.65 -3.46 10.46
N LYS A 93 -25.28 -3.39 11.75
CA LYS A 93 -25.18 -2.11 12.46
C LYS A 93 -24.05 -1.27 11.88
N VAL A 94 -22.92 -1.90 11.54
CA VAL A 94 -21.79 -1.20 10.93
C VAL A 94 -22.11 -0.78 9.50
N LYS A 95 -22.76 -1.63 8.70
CA LYS A 95 -23.24 -1.28 7.35
C LYS A 95 -24.18 -0.08 7.38
N LYS A 96 -25.14 -0.06 8.33
CA LYS A 96 -26.06 1.08 8.52
C LYS A 96 -25.31 2.36 8.92
N GLY A 97 -24.33 2.25 9.81
CA GLY A 97 -23.46 3.39 10.18
C GLY A 97 -22.64 3.91 9.01
N ALA A 98 -22.05 3.03 8.20
CA ALA A 98 -21.28 3.39 7.02
C ALA A 98 -22.15 4.04 5.94
N LEU A 99 -23.36 3.52 5.70
CA LEU A 99 -24.33 4.13 4.77
C LEU A 99 -24.71 5.54 5.22
N ARG A 100 -25.05 5.71 6.50
CA ARG A 100 -25.36 7.02 7.08
C ARG A 100 -24.21 8.01 6.90
N LEU A 101 -22.96 7.58 7.16
CA LEU A 101 -21.78 8.43 6.97
C LEU A 101 -21.58 8.80 5.49
N CYS A 102 -21.81 7.87 4.56
CA CYS A 102 -21.73 8.16 3.12
C CYS A 102 -22.81 9.16 2.69
N GLU A 103 -24.01 9.08 3.26
CA GLU A 103 -25.11 10.01 3.01
C GLU A 103 -24.80 11.42 3.57
N GLU A 104 -24.28 11.50 4.79
CA GLU A 104 -23.85 12.76 5.44
C GLU A 104 -22.74 13.48 4.63
N LEU A 105 -21.85 12.71 3.98
CA LEU A 105 -20.78 13.24 3.12
C LEU A 105 -21.19 13.41 1.64
N ALA A 106 -22.47 13.22 1.30
CA ALA A 106 -22.99 13.28 -0.07
C ALA A 106 -22.29 12.32 -1.08
N LEU A 107 -21.76 11.19 -0.61
CA LEU A 107 -21.09 10.17 -1.41
C LEU A 107 -22.09 9.17 -2.03
N THR A 108 -23.01 9.67 -2.85
CA THR A 108 -24.16 8.91 -3.38
C THR A 108 -23.79 7.63 -4.14
N LYS A 109 -22.74 7.68 -4.98
CA LYS A 109 -22.25 6.51 -5.72
C LYS A 109 -21.74 5.42 -4.77
N LEU A 110 -20.96 5.81 -3.76
CA LEU A 110 -20.40 4.88 -2.78
C LEU A 110 -21.53 4.29 -1.91
N ALA A 111 -22.46 5.11 -1.44
CA ALA A 111 -23.63 4.66 -0.70
C ALA A 111 -24.43 3.62 -1.49
N SER A 112 -24.65 3.84 -2.79
CA SER A 112 -25.36 2.89 -3.65
C SER A 112 -24.61 1.56 -3.81
N SER A 113 -23.27 1.61 -3.86
CA SER A 113 -22.41 0.42 -3.94
C SER A 113 -22.45 -0.37 -2.63
N VAL A 114 -22.30 0.31 -1.49
CA VAL A 114 -22.41 -0.31 -0.15
C VAL A 114 -23.79 -0.92 0.05
N LYS A 115 -24.85 -0.25 -0.41
CA LYS A 115 -26.22 -0.77 -0.32
C LYS A 115 -26.38 -2.09 -1.08
N LYS A 116 -25.89 -2.15 -2.32
CA LYS A 116 -25.92 -3.33 -3.20
C LYS A 116 -24.96 -4.45 -2.78
N SER A 117 -23.99 -4.17 -1.93
CA SER A 117 -23.02 -5.18 -1.51
C SER A 117 -23.73 -6.26 -0.67
N PRO A 118 -23.50 -7.56 -0.96
CA PRO A 118 -24.01 -8.62 -0.11
C PRO A 118 -23.44 -8.46 1.30
N GLU A 119 -24.19 -8.87 2.32
CA GLU A 119 -23.86 -8.64 3.75
C GLU A 119 -22.49 -9.19 4.19
N LEU A 120 -21.89 -10.02 3.35
CA LEU A 120 -20.67 -10.76 3.63
C LEU A 120 -19.40 -10.10 3.05
N SER A 121 -19.50 -9.17 2.11
CA SER A 121 -18.31 -8.64 1.40
C SER A 121 -17.39 -7.81 2.29
N LEU A 122 -17.90 -7.33 3.43
CA LEU A 122 -17.14 -6.57 4.43
C LEU A 122 -16.82 -7.38 5.70
N LYS A 123 -17.12 -8.69 5.74
CA LYS A 123 -16.85 -9.53 6.92
C LYS A 123 -15.40 -9.42 7.39
N ILE A 124 -14.44 -9.46 6.48
CA ILE A 124 -13.01 -9.38 6.80
C ILE A 124 -12.67 -8.05 7.51
N PHE A 125 -13.30 -6.94 7.12
CA PHE A 125 -13.08 -5.63 7.74
C PHE A 125 -13.82 -5.45 9.06
N PHE A 126 -14.89 -6.22 9.31
CA PHE A 126 -15.71 -6.07 10.53
C PHE A 126 -15.33 -7.02 11.66
N PHE A 127 -14.74 -8.17 11.37
CA PHE A 127 -14.28 -9.08 12.43
C PHE A 127 -13.00 -8.61 13.11
N PHE A 128 -12.27 -7.71 12.46
CA PHE A 128 -10.92 -7.38 12.83
C PHE A 128 -10.80 -5.87 13.01
N LEU A 129 -10.74 -5.41 14.27
CA LEU A 129 -10.47 -4.02 14.62
C LEU A 129 -8.96 -3.82 14.83
N PRO A 130 -8.32 -2.81 14.21
CA PRO A 130 -6.89 -2.58 14.37
C PRO A 130 -6.51 -2.46 15.85
N ARG A 131 -5.45 -3.17 16.26
CA ARG A 131 -4.77 -3.00 17.54
C ARG A 131 -4.09 -1.64 17.49
N ARG A 132 -4.79 -0.60 17.97
CA ARG A 132 -4.17 0.72 18.16
C ARG A 132 -3.11 0.62 19.26
N THR A 133 -1.84 0.74 18.89
CA THR A 133 -0.76 1.17 19.79
C THR A 133 -0.98 2.66 20.07
N ARG A 134 -1.08 3.04 21.36
CA ARG A 134 -1.47 4.39 21.80
C ARG A 134 -0.54 5.52 21.32
N HIS A 135 0.64 5.21 20.80
CA HIS A 135 1.65 6.22 20.46
C HIS A 135 1.55 6.81 19.04
N GLU A 136 0.84 6.19 18.10
CA GLU A 136 0.73 6.72 16.71
C GLU A 136 -0.58 7.48 16.42
N ALA A 137 -1.61 7.32 17.27
CA ALA A 137 -2.95 7.87 17.03
C ALA A 137 -3.02 9.42 17.01
N LEU A 138 -1.98 10.12 17.47
CA LEU A 138 -1.90 11.58 17.45
C LEU A 138 -1.22 12.14 16.19
N SER A 139 -0.42 11.34 15.47
CA SER A 139 0.29 11.80 14.27
C SER A 139 -0.57 11.70 13.00
N GLU A 140 -1.40 10.66 12.89
CA GLU A 140 -2.14 10.36 11.66
C GLU A 140 -3.49 11.08 11.47
N ARG A 141 -4.05 11.73 12.51
CA ARG A 141 -5.23 12.62 12.30
C ARG A 141 -4.90 13.77 11.34
N SER A 142 -3.64 14.19 11.29
CA SER A 142 -3.10 15.17 10.35
C SER A 142 -3.00 14.60 8.93
N SER A 143 -2.56 13.34 8.80
CA SER A 143 -2.30 12.68 7.51
C SER A 143 -3.56 12.16 6.82
N LEU A 144 -4.57 11.69 7.57
CA LEU A 144 -5.85 11.27 6.98
C LEU A 144 -6.63 12.43 6.37
N ASN A 145 -6.57 13.63 6.97
CA ASN A 145 -7.15 14.83 6.38
C ASN A 145 -6.39 15.30 5.12
N ALA A 146 -5.06 15.09 5.05
CA ALA A 146 -4.26 15.38 3.87
C ALA A 146 -4.47 14.36 2.73
N ALA A 147 -4.65 13.08 3.05
CA ALA A 147 -4.92 12.02 2.08
C ALA A 147 -6.33 12.12 1.48
N LEU A 148 -7.35 12.49 2.28
CA LEU A 148 -8.72 12.69 1.79
C LEU A 148 -8.85 13.95 0.90
N GLY A 149 -7.94 14.91 1.02
CA GLY A 149 -7.89 16.09 0.14
C GLY A 149 -7.24 15.86 -1.23
N SER A 150 -6.54 14.74 -1.45
CA SER A 150 -5.73 14.51 -2.66
C SER A 150 -6.13 13.28 -3.48
N MET A 151 -7.11 12.48 -3.04
CA MET A 151 -7.58 11.34 -3.81
C MET A 151 -8.60 11.73 -4.89
N SER A 152 -8.09 12.03 -6.09
CA SER A 152 -8.90 11.88 -7.30
C SER A 152 -9.25 10.39 -7.46
N LEU A 153 -10.55 10.09 -7.59
CA LEU A 153 -11.16 8.75 -7.68
C LEU A 153 -10.87 8.02 -9.01
N GLY A 154 -9.64 8.08 -9.49
CA GLY A 154 -9.16 7.28 -10.62
C GLY A 154 -8.35 6.09 -10.12
N SER A 155 -8.84 4.87 -10.33
CA SER A 155 -8.11 3.60 -10.13
C SER A 155 -8.32 2.89 -8.78
N PHE A 156 -9.57 2.70 -8.35
CA PHE A 156 -9.89 1.62 -7.42
C PHE A 156 -10.17 0.34 -8.21
N CYS A 157 -9.19 -0.55 -8.24
CA CYS A 157 -9.24 -1.99 -8.51
C CYS A 157 -10.43 -2.52 -9.36
N LYS A 158 -10.23 -2.63 -10.68
CA LYS A 158 -10.92 -3.62 -11.51
C LYS A 158 -10.30 -5.00 -11.26
N GLY A 159 -10.61 -5.59 -10.10
CA GLY A 159 -10.33 -7.01 -9.81
C GLY A 159 -11.64 -7.78 -9.88
N ARG A 160 -11.96 -8.35 -11.05
CA ARG A 160 -13.01 -9.38 -11.17
C ARG A 160 -12.48 -10.64 -10.52
N PHE A 161 -12.98 -10.96 -9.32
CA PHE A 161 -12.90 -12.30 -8.78
C PHE A 161 -14.06 -13.11 -9.37
N HIS A 162 -13.75 -14.00 -10.32
CA HIS A 162 -14.58 -15.15 -10.60
C HIS A 162 -13.98 -16.31 -9.81
N TYR A 163 -14.77 -16.87 -8.90
CA TYR A 163 -14.55 -18.20 -8.34
C TYR A 163 -14.89 -19.24 -9.40
#